data_AF-A0A434AZ24-F1
#
_entry.id   AF-A0A434AZ24-F1
#
_cell.length_a   1.000
_cell.length_b   1.000
_cell.length_c   1.000
_cell.angle_alpha   90.00
_cell.angle_beta   90.00
_cell.angle_gamma   90.00
#
_symmetry.space_group_name_H-M   'P 1'
#
loop_
_entity.id
_entity.type
_entity.pdbx_description
1 polymer ?
#
loop_
_entity_poly.entity_id
_entity_poly.type
_entity_poly.pdbx_seq_one_letter_code
_entity_poly.pdbx_strand_id
1 'polypeptide(L)'
;MKLSKKSILLVIYLVFLFSPACKRVELKENSRQIKVGVFNINGDSPWCITDAMEALKIDPNIDCEIIRASQIMSDEILQFDAIVFPGGSGRAETESLGSLGIERVKYLVKEKGIAVVGICAGAYIMTNTPDYPCLKLNGFEAIDIEHDHRGYGLTKFALTKKGIDIFPELKNRTVSFCQYYEGPILIPVKDDAPKIELASMLSDIHTVEGSPANMTVNRPFIVTSSFGKGKVASFVGHPESTPGMRWMLPRMIRWATNQKLISYSSEIIRPDFYKHEIIFDQKVEKIQSTYYKNLSGNTKEKLEAIDKVIELACWSAKKWIPGMLRDQDSNVRSKASEALLLLERTDAIPDLQIAIQNETNDKTKQQLIVNLNHLKALLGANTKSQ
;
A
#
# COMPACT_ATOMS: atom_id res chain seq x y z
N MET A 1 11.77 -47.10 76.17
CA MET A 1 12.37 -48.42 76.48
C MET A 1 12.71 -49.11 75.17
N LYS A 2 14.00 -49.41 74.97
CA LYS A 2 14.64 -50.35 74.00
C LYS A 2 14.39 -50.17 72.48
N LEU A 3 15.49 -49.87 71.77
CA LEU A 3 15.74 -50.18 70.36
C LEU A 3 15.79 -51.69 70.10
N SER A 4 15.49 -52.15 68.86
CA SER A 4 16.37 -53.05 68.07
C SER A 4 15.74 -53.62 66.78
N LYS A 5 16.46 -53.41 65.66
CA LYS A 5 16.72 -54.30 64.48
C LYS A 5 15.52 -54.82 63.66
N LYS A 6 15.32 -54.31 62.45
CA LYS A 6 15.94 -54.70 61.14
C LYS A 6 15.22 -55.86 60.44
N SER A 7 14.85 -55.54 59.20
CA SER A 7 14.64 -56.40 58.02
C SER A 7 13.22 -56.95 57.81
N ILE A 8 12.56 -56.49 56.74
CA ILE A 8 12.23 -57.29 55.54
C ILE A 8 11.25 -56.51 54.63
N LEU A 9 11.52 -56.52 53.32
CA LEU A 9 10.71 -56.11 52.14
C LEU A 9 10.38 -54.60 52.03
N LEU A 10 11.05 -53.81 51.19
CA LEU A 10 11.07 -53.80 49.71
C LEU A 10 9.66 -53.75 49.12
N VAL A 11 9.38 -52.66 48.36
CA VAL A 11 8.54 -52.54 47.14
C VAL A 11 7.67 -51.25 47.15
N ILE A 12 8.07 -50.31 46.28
CA ILE A 12 7.28 -49.25 45.61
C ILE A 12 7.01 -47.93 46.38
N TYR A 13 7.77 -46.88 46.06
CA TYR A 13 7.28 -45.73 45.26
C TYR A 13 8.44 -44.75 45.04
N LEU A 14 9.24 -44.95 43.98
CA LEU A 14 10.10 -43.88 43.46
C LEU A 14 9.21 -43.03 42.56
N VAL A 15 8.70 -41.93 43.10
CA VAL A 15 8.03 -40.88 42.33
C VAL A 15 9.10 -40.21 41.46
N PHE A 16 9.31 -40.76 40.26
CA PHE A 16 9.92 -40.01 39.17
C PHE A 16 8.92 -38.92 38.76
N LEU A 17 9.22 -37.68 39.17
CA LEU A 17 8.63 -36.48 38.59
C LEU A 17 9.10 -36.38 37.13
N PHE A 18 8.42 -37.11 36.24
CA PHE A 18 8.42 -36.80 34.82
C PHE A 18 7.53 -35.57 34.64
N SER A 19 8.13 -34.39 34.68
CA SER A 19 7.55 -33.21 34.04
C SER A 19 7.41 -33.55 32.56
N PRO A 20 6.21 -33.59 31.97
CA PRO A 20 6.13 -33.54 30.52
C PRO A 20 6.71 -32.19 30.13
N ALA A 21 7.93 -32.22 29.59
CA ALA A 21 8.46 -31.15 28.77
C ALA A 21 7.46 -31.04 27.61
N CYS A 22 6.45 -30.20 27.82
CA CYS A 22 5.54 -29.76 26.79
C CYS A 22 6.43 -28.96 25.84
N LYS A 23 7.05 -29.67 24.89
CA LYS A 23 7.57 -29.07 23.68
C LYS A 23 6.37 -28.36 23.08
N ARG A 24 6.29 -27.06 23.34
CA ARG A 24 5.46 -26.15 22.58
C ARG A 24 6.00 -26.31 21.16
N VAL A 25 5.36 -27.18 20.40
CA VAL A 25 5.51 -27.20 18.96
C VAL A 25 4.93 -25.85 18.56
N GLU A 26 5.80 -24.85 18.46
CA GLU A 26 5.52 -23.71 17.59
C GLU A 26 5.32 -24.34 16.21
N LEU A 27 4.06 -24.58 15.88
CA LEU A 27 3.65 -24.70 14.50
C LEU A 27 4.12 -23.39 13.87
N LYS A 28 5.26 -23.44 13.18
CA LYS A 28 5.54 -22.50 12.09
C LYS A 28 4.30 -22.59 11.21
N GLU A 29 3.36 -21.64 11.36
CA GLU A 29 2.27 -21.46 10.43
C GLU A 29 2.96 -21.32 9.07
N ASN A 30 2.87 -22.39 8.27
CA ASN A 30 3.50 -22.46 6.97
C ASN A 30 2.61 -21.62 6.04
N SER A 31 2.63 -20.30 6.25
CA SER A 31 1.86 -19.36 5.45
C SER A 31 2.43 -19.39 4.04
N ARG A 32 1.65 -19.95 3.12
CA ARG A 32 1.96 -19.96 1.69
C ARG A 32 2.38 -18.54 1.26
N GLN A 33 3.49 -18.45 0.54
CA GLN A 33 3.91 -17.22 -0.11
C GLN A 33 2.89 -16.83 -1.18
N ILE A 34 2.42 -15.59 -1.14
CA ILE A 34 1.47 -15.02 -2.11
C ILE A 34 2.28 -14.33 -3.20
N LYS A 35 2.18 -14.81 -4.44
CA LYS A 35 2.87 -14.19 -5.57
C LYS A 35 2.01 -13.12 -6.22
N VAL A 36 2.52 -11.90 -6.33
CA VAL A 36 1.79 -10.73 -6.84
C VAL A 36 2.55 -10.09 -7.99
N GLY A 37 1.89 -9.95 -9.14
CA GLY A 37 2.44 -9.21 -10.28
C GLY A 37 1.94 -7.78 -10.27
N VAL A 38 2.83 -6.78 -10.33
CA VAL A 38 2.45 -5.36 -10.52
C VAL A 38 2.62 -5.01 -11.99
N PHE A 39 1.51 -4.67 -12.65
CA PHE A 39 1.49 -4.42 -14.09
C PHE A 39 2.27 -3.15 -14.47
N ASN A 40 3.01 -3.22 -15.56
CA ASN A 40 3.80 -2.12 -16.09
C ASN A 40 3.74 -2.06 -17.62
N ILE A 41 3.29 -0.92 -18.15
CA ILE A 41 3.21 -0.64 -19.60
C ILE A 41 4.50 -0.07 -20.18
N ASN A 42 5.63 -0.56 -19.71
CA ASN A 42 6.98 -0.10 -20.08
C ASN A 42 7.42 1.24 -19.48
N GLY A 43 6.90 1.58 -18.30
CA GLY A 43 7.43 2.65 -17.44
C GLY A 43 6.56 3.90 -17.38
N ASP A 44 5.31 3.86 -17.83
CA ASP A 44 4.44 5.05 -17.94
C ASP A 44 3.92 5.61 -16.60
N SER A 45 4.30 5.00 -15.47
CA SER A 45 4.06 5.53 -14.11
C SER A 45 5.01 4.87 -13.10
N PRO A 46 6.32 5.12 -13.21
CA PRO A 46 7.33 4.35 -12.50
C PRO A 46 7.19 4.51 -10.98
N TRP A 47 6.72 5.66 -10.52
CA TRP A 47 6.52 5.94 -9.11
C TRP A 47 5.33 5.19 -8.50
N CYS A 48 4.20 5.12 -9.20
CA CYS A 48 3.05 4.35 -8.73
C CYS A 48 3.39 2.86 -8.66
N ILE A 49 4.18 2.36 -9.63
CA ILE A 49 4.70 1.00 -9.61
C ILE A 49 5.61 0.78 -8.39
N THR A 50 6.59 1.66 -8.16
CA THR A 50 7.48 1.58 -7.00
C THR A 50 6.69 1.64 -5.69
N ASP A 51 5.76 2.58 -5.54
CA ASP A 51 4.96 2.73 -4.33
C ASP A 51 4.12 1.47 -4.04
N ALA A 52 3.49 0.89 -5.08
CA ALA A 52 2.76 -0.37 -4.97
C ALA A 52 3.68 -1.54 -4.58
N MET A 53 4.82 -1.69 -5.24
CA MET A 53 5.81 -2.72 -4.94
C MET A 53 6.31 -2.64 -3.50
N GLU A 54 6.68 -1.44 -3.05
CA GLU A 54 7.15 -1.23 -1.67
C GLU A 54 6.04 -1.40 -0.63
N ALA A 55 4.80 -1.02 -0.94
CA ALA A 55 3.67 -1.27 -0.06
C ALA A 55 3.36 -2.77 0.08
N LEU A 56 3.50 -3.55 -0.99
CA LEU A 56 3.34 -5.01 -0.96
C LEU A 56 4.38 -5.69 -0.06
N LYS A 57 5.63 -5.18 -0.06
CA LYS A 57 6.74 -5.68 0.76
C LYS A 57 6.57 -5.49 2.28
N ILE A 58 5.57 -4.71 2.72
CA ILE A 58 5.18 -4.60 4.13
C ILE A 58 4.73 -5.97 4.67
N ASP A 59 4.12 -6.80 3.83
CA ASP A 59 3.69 -8.14 4.23
C ASP A 59 4.82 -9.17 4.09
N PRO A 60 5.15 -9.91 5.16
CA PRO A 60 6.24 -10.88 5.12
C PRO A 60 5.97 -12.07 4.20
N ASN A 61 4.75 -12.32 3.74
CA ASN A 61 4.45 -13.47 2.88
C ASN A 61 4.07 -13.06 1.46
N ILE A 62 4.15 -11.78 1.10
CA ILE A 62 3.94 -11.35 -0.28
C ILE A 62 5.29 -11.30 -1.00
N ASP A 63 5.38 -12.00 -2.12
CA ASP A 63 6.45 -11.89 -3.08
C ASP A 63 5.91 -11.16 -4.30
N CYS A 64 6.51 -10.01 -4.63
CA CYS A 64 6.02 -9.17 -5.70
C CYS A 64 7.09 -8.92 -6.74
N GLU A 65 6.69 -8.94 -8.01
CA GLU A 65 7.53 -8.55 -9.14
C GLU A 65 6.74 -7.73 -10.15
N ILE A 66 7.47 -6.95 -10.96
CA ILE A 66 6.88 -6.20 -12.06
C ILE A 66 6.56 -7.19 -13.18
N ILE A 67 5.35 -7.12 -13.71
CA ILE A 67 4.91 -7.91 -14.87
C ILE A 67 4.50 -7.04 -16.05
N ARG A 68 4.60 -7.60 -17.26
CA ARG A 68 4.19 -6.96 -18.51
C ARG A 68 3.06 -7.72 -19.20
N ALA A 69 2.50 -7.11 -20.24
CA ALA A 69 1.48 -7.73 -21.07
C ALA A 69 1.95 -9.08 -21.66
N SER A 70 3.24 -9.23 -21.99
CA SER A 70 3.81 -10.50 -22.48
C SER A 70 3.68 -11.64 -21.46
N GLN A 71 3.88 -11.35 -20.17
CA GLN A 71 3.70 -12.35 -19.10
C GLN A 71 2.23 -12.69 -18.92
N ILE A 72 1.32 -11.69 -18.94
CA ILE A 72 -0.13 -11.92 -18.89
C ILE A 72 -0.60 -12.85 -20.02
N MET A 73 -0.01 -12.68 -21.21
CA MET A 73 -0.31 -13.48 -22.40
C MET A 73 0.32 -14.88 -22.40
N SER A 74 1.32 -15.13 -21.56
CA SER A 74 1.93 -16.45 -21.42
C SER A 74 1.30 -17.23 -20.26
N ASP A 75 1.72 -18.48 -20.06
CA ASP A 75 1.34 -19.27 -18.88
C ASP A 75 2.24 -18.98 -17.67
N GLU A 76 3.27 -18.15 -17.82
CA GLU A 76 4.06 -17.66 -16.68
C GLU A 76 3.16 -16.93 -15.67
N ILE A 77 2.12 -16.23 -16.14
CA ILE A 77 1.16 -15.54 -15.26
C ILE A 77 0.45 -16.49 -14.28
N LEU A 78 0.38 -17.79 -14.58
CA LEU A 78 -0.28 -18.77 -13.72
C LEU A 78 0.51 -19.07 -12.44
N GLN A 79 1.76 -18.60 -12.33
CA GLN A 79 2.50 -18.66 -11.06
C GLN A 79 2.02 -17.63 -10.03
N PHE A 80 1.27 -16.61 -10.46
CA PHE A 80 0.81 -15.52 -9.60
C PHE A 80 -0.58 -15.81 -9.02
N ASP A 81 -0.76 -15.38 -7.77
CA ASP A 81 -2.04 -15.43 -7.08
C ASP A 81 -2.86 -14.16 -7.33
N ALA A 82 -2.20 -13.04 -7.60
CA ALA A 82 -2.84 -11.75 -7.85
C ALA A 82 -2.09 -10.89 -8.87
N ILE A 83 -2.83 -9.98 -9.52
CA ILE A 83 -2.31 -8.91 -10.36
C ILE A 83 -2.76 -7.57 -9.78
N VAL A 84 -1.82 -6.64 -9.63
CA VAL A 84 -2.09 -5.24 -9.27
C VAL A 84 -1.94 -4.38 -10.52
N PHE A 85 -2.99 -3.63 -10.85
CA PHE A 85 -2.94 -2.52 -11.80
C PHE A 85 -2.74 -1.23 -10.99
N PRO A 86 -1.57 -0.60 -11.06
CA PRO A 86 -1.25 0.59 -10.25
C PRO A 86 -1.95 1.84 -10.79
N GLY A 87 -1.63 3.00 -10.20
CA GLY A 87 -1.99 4.30 -10.79
C GLY A 87 -1.18 4.60 -12.05
N GLY A 88 -1.70 5.52 -12.88
CA GLY A 88 -1.16 5.85 -14.19
C GLY A 88 -2.26 6.33 -15.13
N SER A 89 -2.35 5.77 -16.33
CA SER A 89 -3.40 6.10 -17.30
C SER A 89 -4.28 4.88 -17.55
N GLY A 90 -5.51 4.88 -17.03
CA GLY A 90 -6.39 3.70 -17.13
C GLY A 90 -6.71 3.33 -18.59
N ARG A 91 -6.82 4.33 -19.46
CA ARG A 91 -7.01 4.14 -20.91
C ARG A 91 -5.78 3.54 -21.57
N ALA A 92 -4.62 4.18 -21.43
CA ALA A 92 -3.39 3.69 -22.05
C ALA A 92 -3.00 2.31 -21.52
N GLU A 93 -3.18 2.06 -20.22
CA GLU A 93 -2.91 0.77 -19.60
C GLU A 93 -3.81 -0.33 -20.14
N THR A 94 -5.12 -0.09 -20.23
CA THR A 94 -6.05 -1.08 -20.79
C THR A 94 -5.79 -1.32 -22.27
N GLU A 95 -5.54 -0.27 -23.05
CA GLU A 95 -5.27 -0.38 -24.48
C GLU A 95 -3.95 -1.12 -24.76
N SER A 96 -2.94 -0.95 -23.91
CA SER A 96 -1.65 -1.67 -24.03
C SER A 96 -1.78 -3.19 -23.92
N LEU A 97 -2.83 -3.70 -23.26
CA LEU A 97 -3.13 -5.13 -23.21
C LEU A 97 -3.62 -5.66 -24.56
N GLY A 98 -4.24 -4.79 -25.39
CA GLY A 98 -4.99 -5.19 -26.57
C GLY A 98 -6.21 -6.04 -26.24
N SER A 99 -7.04 -6.32 -27.25
CA SER A 99 -8.29 -7.08 -27.08
C SER A 99 -8.05 -8.50 -26.55
N LEU A 100 -7.00 -9.18 -27.01
CA LEU A 100 -6.63 -10.50 -26.51
C LEU A 100 -6.14 -10.47 -25.06
N GLY A 101 -5.38 -9.45 -24.66
CA GLY A 101 -4.92 -9.30 -23.27
C GLY A 101 -6.08 -9.01 -22.31
N ILE A 102 -7.04 -8.18 -22.73
CA ILE A 102 -8.28 -7.92 -21.97
C ILE A 102 -9.03 -9.23 -21.69
N GLU A 103 -9.29 -10.02 -22.74
CA GLU A 103 -9.98 -11.31 -22.58
C GLU A 103 -9.14 -12.32 -21.77
N ARG A 104 -7.81 -12.29 -21.92
CA ARG A 104 -6.91 -13.11 -21.11
C ARG A 104 -7.00 -12.76 -19.63
N VAL A 105 -6.96 -11.49 -19.24
CA VAL A 105 -7.12 -11.09 -17.83
C VAL A 105 -8.49 -11.52 -17.30
N LYS A 106 -9.57 -11.28 -18.05
CA LYS A 106 -10.93 -11.72 -17.67
C LYS A 106 -10.99 -13.24 -17.47
N TYR A 107 -10.36 -14.03 -18.35
CA TYR A 107 -10.25 -15.48 -18.22
C TYR A 107 -9.46 -15.89 -16.96
N LEU A 108 -8.33 -15.25 -16.68
CA LEU A 108 -7.51 -15.55 -15.50
C LEU A 108 -8.30 -15.31 -14.21
N VAL A 109 -9.03 -14.20 -14.12
CA VAL A 109 -9.89 -13.91 -12.96
C VAL A 109 -11.04 -14.91 -12.87
N LYS A 110 -11.79 -15.09 -13.96
CA LYS A 110 -13.00 -15.91 -13.98
C LYS A 110 -12.73 -17.40 -13.76
N GLU A 111 -11.78 -17.96 -14.52
CA GLU A 111 -11.58 -19.40 -14.65
C GLU A 111 -10.44 -19.94 -13.78
N LYS A 112 -9.37 -19.15 -13.60
CA LYS A 112 -8.20 -19.52 -12.78
C LYS A 112 -8.29 -19.00 -11.35
N GLY A 113 -9.15 -18.02 -11.07
CA GLY A 113 -9.32 -17.44 -9.74
C GLY A 113 -8.19 -16.50 -9.33
N ILE A 114 -7.39 -16.01 -10.30
CA ILE A 114 -6.38 -14.99 -10.03
C ILE A 114 -7.09 -13.73 -9.54
N ALA A 115 -6.63 -13.18 -8.42
CA ALA A 115 -7.17 -11.94 -7.89
C ALA A 115 -6.68 -10.74 -8.70
N VAL A 116 -7.49 -9.68 -8.77
CA VAL A 116 -7.07 -8.40 -9.36
C VAL A 116 -7.36 -7.24 -8.42
N VAL A 117 -6.39 -6.34 -8.27
CA VAL A 117 -6.53 -5.12 -7.47
C VAL A 117 -6.16 -3.93 -8.34
N GLY A 118 -7.07 -2.97 -8.48
CA GLY A 118 -6.85 -1.71 -9.21
C GLY A 118 -6.66 -0.54 -8.25
N ILE A 119 -5.71 0.35 -8.55
CA ILE A 119 -5.46 1.58 -7.78
C ILE A 119 -5.56 2.78 -8.71
N CYS A 120 -6.41 3.77 -8.39
CA CYS A 120 -6.60 4.98 -9.20
C CYS A 120 -6.90 4.64 -10.67
N ALA A 121 -5.93 4.80 -11.58
CA ALA A 121 -6.01 4.36 -12.98
C ALA A 121 -6.41 2.89 -13.09
N GLY A 122 -5.77 2.00 -12.33
CA GLY A 122 -6.14 0.60 -12.25
C GLY A 122 -7.57 0.37 -11.78
N ALA A 123 -8.17 1.28 -11.00
CA ALA A 123 -9.59 1.20 -10.65
C ALA A 123 -10.49 1.49 -11.86
N TYR A 124 -10.14 2.44 -12.74
CA TYR A 124 -10.85 2.64 -14.02
C TYR A 124 -10.82 1.37 -14.87
N ILE A 125 -9.67 0.69 -14.96
CA ILE A 125 -9.50 -0.56 -15.72
C ILE A 125 -10.51 -1.63 -15.27
N MET A 126 -10.83 -1.70 -13.97
CA MET A 126 -11.76 -2.71 -13.44
C MET A 126 -13.24 -2.41 -13.70
N THR A 127 -13.58 -1.17 -14.07
CA THR A 127 -14.97 -0.71 -14.19
C THR A 127 -15.74 -1.35 -15.33
N ASN A 128 -17.05 -1.11 -15.33
CA ASN A 128 -18.03 -1.46 -16.35
C ASN A 128 -18.41 -0.25 -17.23
N THR A 129 -17.59 0.80 -17.24
CA THR A 129 -17.90 2.10 -17.83
C THR A 129 -18.17 2.00 -19.35
N PRO A 130 -19.34 2.46 -19.84
CA PRO A 130 -19.62 2.55 -21.27
C PRO A 130 -18.58 3.42 -22.00
N ASP A 131 -18.22 3.03 -23.23
CA ASP A 131 -17.31 3.79 -24.12
C ASP A 131 -15.91 4.10 -23.55
N TYR A 132 -15.52 3.46 -22.44
CA TYR A 132 -14.19 3.49 -21.86
C TYR A 132 -13.55 2.09 -21.95
N PRO A 133 -12.27 1.97 -22.36
CA PRO A 133 -11.60 0.68 -22.37
C PRO A 133 -11.43 0.17 -20.94
N CYS A 134 -12.14 -0.90 -20.60
CA CYS A 134 -12.16 -1.49 -19.27
C CYS A 134 -12.41 -3.01 -19.35
N LEU A 135 -12.15 -3.71 -18.24
CA LEU A 135 -12.26 -5.16 -18.12
C LEU A 135 -13.65 -5.63 -17.68
N LYS A 136 -14.50 -4.74 -17.15
CA LYS A 136 -15.86 -5.04 -16.68
C LYS A 136 -15.90 -6.08 -15.56
N LEU A 137 -15.11 -5.86 -14.51
CA LEU A 137 -14.84 -6.85 -13.45
C LEU A 137 -15.44 -6.48 -12.09
N ASN A 138 -15.52 -5.19 -11.75
CA ASN A 138 -15.90 -4.78 -10.40
C ASN A 138 -17.40 -4.49 -10.20
N GLY A 139 -18.19 -4.38 -11.28
CA GLY A 139 -19.62 -4.08 -11.20
C GLY A 139 -19.95 -2.60 -10.92
N PHE A 140 -18.95 -1.72 -10.97
CA PHE A 140 -19.13 -0.28 -10.86
C PHE A 140 -18.79 0.37 -12.20
N GLU A 141 -19.47 1.46 -12.54
CA GLU A 141 -19.09 2.33 -13.65
C GLU A 141 -18.52 3.64 -13.10
N ALA A 142 -17.54 4.19 -13.82
CA ALA A 142 -17.05 5.54 -13.60
C ALA A 142 -17.97 6.53 -14.31
N ILE A 143 -18.46 7.52 -13.59
CA ILE A 143 -19.19 8.65 -14.17
C ILE A 143 -18.29 9.88 -14.27
N ASP A 144 -18.73 10.85 -15.07
CA ASP A 144 -18.05 12.14 -15.21
C ASP A 144 -16.61 12.00 -15.74
N ILE A 145 -16.40 11.03 -16.65
CA ILE A 145 -15.10 10.70 -17.24
C ILE A 145 -14.54 11.85 -18.09
N GLU A 146 -15.40 12.75 -18.56
CA GLU A 146 -15.04 13.96 -19.29
C GLU A 146 -14.34 15.00 -18.38
N HIS A 147 -14.47 14.87 -17.07
CA HIS A 147 -13.82 15.70 -16.05
C HIS A 147 -12.95 14.83 -15.12
N ASP A 148 -12.28 13.80 -15.65
CA ASP A 148 -11.39 12.93 -14.87
C ASP A 148 -10.21 13.71 -14.25
N HIS A 149 -9.65 14.68 -14.99
CA HIS A 149 -8.73 15.72 -14.48
C HIS A 149 -9.47 16.77 -13.64
N ARG A 150 -10.20 16.32 -12.60
CA ARG A 150 -10.94 17.19 -11.65
C ARG A 150 -10.11 17.71 -10.49
N GLY A 151 -8.90 17.19 -10.34
CA GLY A 151 -7.96 17.58 -9.30
C GLY A 151 -7.63 16.49 -8.30
N TYR A 152 -6.94 16.91 -7.25
CA TYR A 152 -6.20 16.04 -6.35
C TYR A 152 -6.18 16.57 -4.92
N GLY A 153 -5.81 15.72 -3.98
CA GLY A 153 -5.69 16.11 -2.58
C GLY A 153 -5.40 14.96 -1.63
N LEU A 154 -5.10 15.32 -0.40
CA LEU A 154 -5.21 14.41 0.74
C LEU A 154 -6.67 14.44 1.23
N THR A 155 -7.42 13.43 0.82
CA THR A 155 -8.88 13.38 0.95
C THR A 155 -9.33 12.57 2.16
N LYS A 156 -10.54 12.87 2.62
CA LYS A 156 -11.26 12.18 3.69
C LYS A 156 -12.01 10.98 3.12
N PHE A 157 -11.93 9.86 3.82
CA PHE A 157 -12.81 8.72 3.62
C PHE A 157 -13.28 8.15 4.95
N ALA A 158 -14.43 7.46 4.94
CA ALA A 158 -14.93 6.67 6.05
C ALA A 158 -15.14 5.23 5.62
N LEU A 159 -14.88 4.28 6.52
CA LEU A 159 -15.19 2.88 6.29
C LEU A 159 -16.69 2.62 6.44
N THR A 160 -17.23 1.75 5.60
CA THR A 160 -18.54 1.13 5.82
C THR A 160 -18.42 0.04 6.90
N LYS A 161 -19.54 -0.54 7.33
CA LYS A 161 -19.52 -1.72 8.22
C LYS A 161 -18.69 -2.86 7.64
N LYS A 162 -18.79 -3.10 6.32
CA LYS A 162 -17.98 -4.13 5.62
C LYS A 162 -16.52 -3.74 5.52
N GLY A 163 -16.21 -2.45 5.40
CA GLY A 163 -14.84 -1.95 5.49
C GLY A 163 -14.21 -2.22 6.85
N ILE A 164 -14.95 -2.01 7.93
CA ILE A 164 -14.48 -2.27 9.30
C ILE A 164 -14.09 -3.74 9.51
N ASP A 165 -14.82 -4.68 8.89
CA ASP A 165 -14.49 -6.11 8.97
C ASP A 165 -13.11 -6.43 8.35
N ILE A 166 -12.68 -5.67 7.33
CA ILE A 166 -11.41 -5.88 6.61
C ILE A 166 -10.27 -5.03 7.19
N PHE A 167 -10.59 -3.83 7.66
CA PHE A 167 -9.68 -2.83 8.21
C PHE A 167 -10.07 -2.48 9.66
N PRO A 168 -10.09 -3.46 10.59
CA PRO A 168 -10.50 -3.24 11.97
C PRO A 168 -9.61 -2.24 12.71
N GLU A 169 -8.40 -2.00 12.23
CA GLU A 169 -7.47 -1.01 12.78
C GLU A 169 -7.98 0.44 12.65
N LEU A 170 -8.92 0.69 11.74
CA LEU A 170 -9.56 1.99 11.55
C LEU A 170 -10.97 2.07 12.17
N LYS A 171 -11.44 1.02 12.87
CA LYS A 171 -12.85 0.91 13.33
C LYS A 171 -13.35 2.05 14.23
N ASN A 172 -12.44 2.66 15.00
CA ASN A 172 -12.77 3.73 15.94
C ASN A 172 -12.68 5.13 15.29
N ARG A 173 -12.39 5.19 13.99
CA ARG A 173 -12.24 6.45 13.25
C ARG A 173 -13.52 6.76 12.48
N THR A 174 -14.01 7.97 12.66
CA THR A 174 -15.09 8.52 11.80
C THR A 174 -14.54 8.98 10.46
N VAL A 175 -13.27 9.42 10.41
CA VAL A 175 -12.60 9.91 9.22
C VAL A 175 -11.15 9.40 9.18
N SER A 176 -10.72 8.99 7.99
CA SER A 176 -9.34 8.67 7.65
C SER A 176 -8.89 9.46 6.42
N PHE A 177 -7.59 9.57 6.21
CA PHE A 177 -7.02 10.38 5.13
C PHE A 177 -6.23 9.53 4.14
N CYS A 178 -6.42 9.78 2.85
CA CYS A 178 -5.70 9.11 1.78
C CYS A 178 -5.49 10.05 0.60
N GLN A 179 -4.32 9.97 -0.05
CA GLN A 179 -4.07 10.70 -1.28
C GLN A 179 -5.06 10.26 -2.36
N TYR A 180 -5.56 11.21 -3.11
CA TYR A 180 -6.44 11.04 -4.26
C TYR A 180 -5.90 11.89 -5.40
N TYR A 181 -5.77 11.28 -6.57
CA TYR A 181 -5.32 11.91 -7.79
C TYR A 181 -6.17 11.40 -8.94
N GLU A 182 -7.34 12.03 -9.14
CA GLU A 182 -8.16 11.80 -10.35
C GLU A 182 -8.73 10.38 -10.49
N GLY A 183 -8.82 9.65 -9.39
CA GLY A 183 -9.44 8.34 -9.36
C GLY A 183 -10.92 8.36 -9.79
N PRO A 184 -11.48 7.21 -10.20
CA PRO A 184 -12.83 7.15 -10.76
C PRO A 184 -13.90 7.50 -9.73
N ILE A 185 -14.90 8.28 -10.17
CA ILE A 185 -16.15 8.46 -9.43
C ILE A 185 -17.04 7.26 -9.69
N LEU A 186 -17.12 6.34 -8.74
CA LEU A 186 -17.83 5.09 -8.94
C LEU A 186 -19.32 5.21 -8.61
N ILE A 187 -20.16 4.57 -9.42
CA ILE A 187 -21.53 4.22 -9.06
C ILE A 187 -21.77 2.74 -9.36
N PRO A 188 -22.60 2.04 -8.57
CA PRO A 188 -22.91 0.65 -8.84
C PRO A 188 -23.72 0.54 -10.14
N VAL A 189 -23.33 -0.38 -11.01
CA VAL A 189 -24.15 -0.75 -12.17
C VAL A 189 -25.46 -1.38 -11.68
N LYS A 190 -26.56 -1.10 -12.40
CA LYS A 190 -27.88 -1.68 -12.13
C LYS A 190 -27.95 -3.14 -12.60
N ASP A 191 -27.29 -4.02 -11.87
CA ASP A 191 -27.33 -5.47 -12.04
C ASP A 191 -27.31 -6.21 -10.69
N ASP A 192 -27.47 -7.53 -10.74
CA ASP A 192 -27.52 -8.40 -9.55
C ASP A 192 -26.13 -8.87 -9.09
N ALA A 193 -25.03 -8.43 -9.72
CA ALA A 193 -23.69 -8.89 -9.37
C ALA A 193 -23.32 -8.45 -7.94
N PRO A 194 -22.61 -9.27 -7.14
CA PRO A 194 -22.16 -8.86 -5.82
C PRO A 194 -21.23 -7.64 -5.87
N LYS A 195 -21.68 -6.53 -5.26
CA LYS A 195 -20.96 -5.26 -5.16
C LYS A 195 -20.88 -4.85 -3.71
N ILE A 196 -19.67 -4.66 -3.19
CA ILE A 196 -19.46 -4.32 -1.78
C ILE A 196 -18.61 -3.07 -1.70
N GLU A 197 -19.20 -2.01 -1.16
CA GLU A 197 -18.49 -0.80 -0.78
C GLU A 197 -17.84 -0.97 0.59
N LEU A 198 -16.52 -0.81 0.65
CA LEU A 198 -15.75 -0.88 1.88
C LEU A 198 -15.50 0.51 2.48
N ALA A 199 -15.49 1.56 1.66
CA ALA A 199 -15.31 2.92 2.11
C ALA A 199 -16.04 3.91 1.19
N SER A 200 -16.37 5.08 1.73
CA SER A 200 -16.95 6.20 1.00
C SER A 200 -16.07 7.45 1.13
N MET A 201 -15.93 8.18 0.03
CA MET A 201 -15.23 9.46 -0.03
C MET A 201 -16.10 10.56 0.58
N LEU A 202 -15.50 11.40 1.41
CA LEU A 202 -16.19 12.49 2.11
C LEU A 202 -15.73 13.88 1.62
N SER A 203 -14.65 13.93 0.88
CA SER A 203 -14.13 15.16 0.27
C SER A 203 -14.86 15.47 -1.03
N ASP A 204 -14.99 16.77 -1.32
CA ASP A 204 -15.42 17.25 -2.62
C ASP A 204 -14.22 17.76 -3.41
N ILE A 205 -13.73 16.98 -4.37
CA ILE A 205 -12.61 17.35 -5.25
C ILE A 205 -13.14 17.85 -6.58
N HIS A 206 -12.96 19.15 -6.84
CA HIS A 206 -13.29 19.83 -8.09
C HIS A 206 -12.39 21.08 -8.27
N THR A 207 -11.08 20.94 -8.05
CA THR A 207 -10.15 22.08 -8.04
C THR A 207 -9.80 22.58 -9.44
N VAL A 208 -10.06 21.78 -10.47
CA VAL A 208 -9.84 22.14 -11.87
C VAL A 208 -11.07 22.82 -12.45
N GLU A 209 -10.85 23.95 -13.14
CA GLU A 209 -11.90 24.73 -13.79
C GLU A 209 -12.78 23.87 -14.71
N GLY A 210 -14.11 24.04 -14.60
CA GLY A 210 -15.10 23.25 -15.34
C GLY A 210 -15.57 21.99 -14.62
N SER A 211 -14.86 21.51 -13.59
CA SER A 211 -15.25 20.30 -12.87
C SER A 211 -16.48 20.54 -11.98
N PRO A 212 -17.55 19.73 -12.10
CA PRO A 212 -18.74 19.89 -11.27
C PRO A 212 -18.47 19.52 -9.80
N ALA A 213 -18.93 20.41 -8.91
CA ALA A 213 -18.89 20.23 -7.46
C ALA A 213 -19.80 19.09 -6.98
N ASN A 214 -19.52 18.58 -5.79
CA ASN A 214 -20.23 17.52 -5.07
C ASN A 214 -20.27 16.13 -5.74
N MET A 215 -19.53 15.93 -6.82
CA MET A 215 -19.59 14.65 -7.55
C MET A 215 -18.87 13.50 -6.83
N THR A 216 -17.81 13.79 -6.08
CA THR A 216 -16.99 12.79 -5.35
C THR A 216 -17.51 12.47 -3.94
N VAL A 217 -18.34 13.35 -3.38
CA VAL A 217 -18.89 13.21 -2.02
C VAL A 217 -19.85 12.03 -1.93
N ASN A 218 -19.71 11.23 -0.87
CA ASN A 218 -20.50 10.02 -0.60
C ASN A 218 -20.44 8.98 -1.73
N ARG A 219 -19.38 9.00 -2.55
CA ARG A 219 -19.12 7.98 -3.55
C ARG A 219 -18.22 6.89 -3.00
N PRO A 220 -18.24 5.67 -3.57
CA PRO A 220 -17.36 4.61 -3.15
C PRO A 220 -15.89 5.02 -3.31
N PHE A 221 -15.10 4.81 -2.26
CA PHE A 221 -13.66 5.04 -2.22
C PHE A 221 -12.86 3.74 -2.32
N ILE A 222 -13.41 2.68 -1.74
CA ILE A 222 -12.88 1.31 -1.84
C ILE A 222 -14.05 0.40 -2.14
N VAL A 223 -13.95 -0.37 -3.23
CA VAL A 223 -14.97 -1.33 -3.62
C VAL A 223 -14.38 -2.71 -3.85
N THR A 224 -15.23 -3.71 -3.69
CA THR A 224 -14.89 -5.11 -3.97
C THR A 224 -16.03 -5.83 -4.66
N SER A 225 -15.69 -6.84 -5.45
CA SER A 225 -16.64 -7.75 -6.09
C SER A 225 -16.03 -9.15 -6.21
N SER A 226 -16.78 -10.06 -6.84
CA SER A 226 -16.26 -11.33 -7.33
C SER A 226 -16.62 -11.48 -8.80
N PHE A 227 -15.71 -12.07 -9.57
CA PHE A 227 -15.91 -12.33 -10.99
C PHE A 227 -15.47 -13.77 -11.30
N GLY A 228 -16.45 -14.66 -11.51
CA GLY A 228 -16.20 -16.09 -11.55
C GLY A 228 -15.56 -16.59 -10.25
N LYS A 229 -14.42 -17.25 -10.35
CA LYS A 229 -13.66 -17.78 -9.19
C LYS A 229 -12.78 -16.73 -8.50
N GLY A 230 -12.49 -15.62 -9.17
CA GLY A 230 -11.57 -14.58 -8.70
C GLY A 230 -12.29 -13.47 -7.93
N LYS A 231 -11.51 -12.74 -7.14
CA LYS A 231 -11.95 -11.52 -6.45
C LYS A 231 -11.31 -10.28 -7.06
N VAL A 232 -12.07 -9.20 -7.01
CA VAL A 232 -11.69 -7.91 -7.56
C VAL A 232 -11.77 -6.89 -6.43
N ALA A 233 -10.74 -6.04 -6.30
CA ALA A 233 -10.77 -4.87 -5.43
C ALA A 233 -10.35 -3.63 -6.20
N SER A 234 -10.88 -2.48 -5.82
CA SER A 234 -10.49 -1.20 -6.40
C SER A 234 -10.34 -0.14 -5.31
N PHE A 235 -9.22 0.57 -5.34
CA PHE A 235 -8.99 1.79 -4.58
C PHE A 235 -9.10 2.98 -5.51
N VAL A 236 -9.97 3.92 -5.20
CA VAL A 236 -10.08 5.18 -5.97
C VAL A 236 -8.90 6.10 -5.65
N GLY A 237 -8.44 6.12 -4.39
CA GLY A 237 -7.22 6.83 -3.98
C GLY A 237 -5.96 5.97 -4.02
N HIS A 238 -4.91 6.49 -3.39
CA HIS A 238 -3.55 5.95 -3.38
C HIS A 238 -3.07 5.58 -1.97
N PRO A 239 -3.60 4.50 -1.34
CA PRO A 239 -3.12 4.08 -0.04
C PRO A 239 -1.63 3.68 -0.08
N GLU A 240 -1.16 3.08 -1.17
CA GLU A 240 0.22 2.63 -1.40
C GLU A 240 1.25 3.75 -1.36
N SER A 241 0.80 4.99 -1.61
CA SER A 241 1.63 6.18 -1.61
C SER A 241 1.34 7.12 -0.42
N THR A 242 0.37 6.78 0.43
CA THR A 242 -0.04 7.57 1.60
C THR A 242 0.62 7.03 2.88
N PRO A 243 1.57 7.76 3.50
CA PRO A 243 2.16 7.37 4.78
C PRO A 243 1.10 7.02 5.84
N GLY A 244 1.29 5.90 6.53
CA GLY A 244 0.37 5.36 7.52
C GLY A 244 -0.80 4.53 6.96
N MET A 245 -1.03 4.53 5.65
CA MET A 245 -2.10 3.76 4.98
C MET A 245 -1.59 2.70 3.99
N ARG A 246 -0.27 2.64 3.73
CA ARG A 246 0.33 1.74 2.71
C ARG A 246 0.01 0.27 2.92
N TRP A 247 -0.14 -0.15 4.17
CA TRP A 247 -0.53 -1.50 4.59
C TRP A 247 -1.91 -1.95 4.09
N MET A 248 -2.78 -1.03 3.66
CA MET A 248 -4.09 -1.37 3.13
C MET A 248 -3.99 -2.17 1.81
N LEU A 249 -2.95 -1.92 0.99
CA LEU A 249 -2.73 -2.67 -0.24
C LEU A 249 -2.46 -4.17 0.01
N PRO A 250 -1.42 -4.57 0.77
CA PRO A 250 -1.19 -5.99 1.05
C PRO A 250 -2.34 -6.62 1.85
N ARG A 251 -3.06 -5.86 2.69
CA ARG A 251 -4.29 -6.34 3.35
C ARG A 251 -5.36 -6.76 2.32
N MET A 252 -5.56 -5.95 1.28
CA MET A 252 -6.50 -6.27 0.22
C MET A 252 -6.04 -7.42 -0.67
N ILE A 253 -4.73 -7.59 -0.89
CA ILE A 253 -4.20 -8.78 -1.57
C ILE A 253 -4.57 -10.04 -0.80
N ARG A 254 -4.37 -10.08 0.53
CA ARG A 254 -4.78 -11.22 1.34
C ARG A 254 -6.27 -11.52 1.23
N TRP A 255 -7.11 -10.48 1.35
CA TRP A 255 -8.56 -10.62 1.19
C TRP A 255 -8.94 -11.18 -0.19
N ALA A 256 -8.33 -10.67 -1.26
CA ALA A 256 -8.64 -11.03 -2.63
C ALA A 256 -8.17 -12.46 -2.97
N THR A 257 -7.05 -12.89 -2.38
CA THR A 257 -6.49 -14.24 -2.55
C THR A 257 -7.01 -15.26 -1.53
N ASN A 258 -8.03 -14.90 -0.74
CA ASN A 258 -8.61 -15.73 0.33
C ASN A 258 -7.60 -16.20 1.40
N GLN A 259 -6.54 -15.42 1.62
CA GLN A 259 -5.55 -15.70 2.65
C GLN A 259 -5.96 -15.09 3.98
N LYS A 260 -5.52 -15.71 5.08
CA LYS A 260 -5.73 -15.20 6.45
C LYS A 260 -5.22 -13.76 6.53
N LEU A 261 -6.06 -12.85 7.00
CA LEU A 261 -5.65 -11.49 7.33
C LEU A 261 -4.74 -11.53 8.56
N ILE A 262 -3.61 -10.82 8.49
CA ILE A 262 -2.65 -10.70 9.59
C ILE A 262 -2.65 -9.27 10.12
N SER A 263 -2.24 -9.06 11.37
CA SER A 263 -2.00 -7.71 11.89
C SER A 263 -0.63 -7.21 11.44
N TYR A 264 -0.51 -5.90 11.20
CA TYR A 264 0.78 -5.23 11.03
C TYR A 264 1.14 -4.44 12.29
N SER A 265 2.41 -4.08 12.46
CA SER A 265 2.87 -3.32 13.63
C SER A 265 2.27 -1.92 13.66
N SER A 266 2.24 -1.30 14.85
CA SER A 266 1.84 0.10 15.02
C SER A 266 2.81 1.10 14.38
N GLU A 267 4.01 0.67 13.99
CA GLU A 267 4.97 1.48 13.23
C GLU A 267 4.56 1.61 11.76
N ILE A 268 3.86 0.61 11.23
CA ILE A 268 3.32 0.58 9.87
C ILE A 268 1.94 1.23 9.83
N ILE A 269 1.08 0.90 10.80
CA ILE A 269 -0.31 1.39 10.85
C ILE A 269 -0.34 2.73 11.58
N ARG A 270 -0.21 3.83 10.84
CA ARG A 270 -0.14 5.19 11.37
C ARG A 270 -1.26 6.09 10.84
N PRO A 271 -2.55 5.76 11.08
CA PRO A 271 -3.67 6.50 10.50
C PRO A 271 -3.79 7.95 11.00
N ASP A 272 -3.07 8.31 12.08
CA ASP A 272 -2.97 9.68 12.62
C ASP A 272 -1.78 10.48 12.08
N PHE A 273 -1.02 9.93 11.11
CA PHE A 273 0.06 10.65 10.44
C PHE A 273 -0.44 11.96 9.85
N TYR A 274 -1.56 11.89 9.13
CA TYR A 274 -2.32 13.05 8.72
C TYR A 274 -3.58 13.21 9.57
N LYS A 275 -3.89 14.46 9.92
CA LYS A 275 -5.00 14.80 10.82
C LYS A 275 -6.05 15.71 10.20
N HIS A 276 -5.77 16.25 9.02
CA HIS A 276 -6.65 17.18 8.33
C HIS A 276 -6.59 16.92 6.82
N GLU A 277 -7.66 17.32 6.15
CA GLU A 277 -7.79 17.30 4.70
C GLU A 277 -6.90 18.39 4.10
N ILE A 278 -6.30 18.08 2.95
CA ILE A 278 -5.53 19.05 2.17
C ILE A 278 -6.01 18.94 0.72
N ILE A 279 -6.87 19.86 0.32
CA ILE A 279 -7.32 19.99 -1.07
C ILE A 279 -6.21 20.73 -1.83
N PHE A 280 -5.72 20.16 -2.92
CA PHE A 280 -4.65 20.77 -3.72
C PHE A 280 -5.26 21.77 -4.69
N ASP A 281 -5.77 22.88 -4.15
CA ASP A 281 -6.20 24.03 -4.93
C ASP A 281 -4.99 24.83 -5.44
N GLN A 282 -5.22 25.83 -6.29
CA GLN A 282 -4.16 26.67 -6.86
C GLN A 282 -3.25 27.33 -5.81
N LYS A 283 -3.79 27.65 -4.62
CA LYS A 283 -3.01 28.25 -3.53
C LYS A 283 -2.09 27.21 -2.91
N VAL A 284 -2.61 26.03 -2.58
CA VAL A 284 -1.81 24.93 -2.04
C VAL A 284 -0.77 24.47 -3.05
N GLU A 285 -1.13 24.28 -4.31
CA GLU A 285 -0.20 23.92 -5.38
C GLU A 285 0.95 24.92 -5.52
N LYS A 286 0.66 26.23 -5.44
CA LYS A 286 1.70 27.26 -5.46
C LYS A 286 2.65 27.13 -4.27
N ILE A 287 2.12 26.86 -3.07
CA ILE A 287 2.93 26.64 -1.87
C ILE A 287 3.77 25.36 -2.02
N GLN A 288 3.19 24.27 -2.50
CA GLN A 288 3.90 23.01 -2.77
C GLN A 288 5.02 23.23 -3.81
N SER A 289 4.76 23.99 -4.86
CA SER A 289 5.75 24.33 -5.90
C SER A 289 6.92 25.16 -5.34
N THR A 290 6.63 26.11 -4.45
CA THR A 290 7.68 26.87 -3.74
C THR A 290 8.57 25.94 -2.93
N TYR A 291 8.00 25.09 -2.08
CA TYR A 291 8.80 24.19 -1.24
C TYR A 291 9.51 23.11 -2.05
N TYR A 292 8.91 22.64 -3.14
CA TYR A 292 9.58 21.78 -4.10
C TYR A 292 10.88 22.43 -4.65
N LYS A 293 10.83 23.70 -5.06
CA LYS A 293 12.03 24.43 -5.53
C LYS A 293 13.06 24.59 -4.42
N ASN A 294 12.61 24.85 -3.19
CA ASN A 294 13.48 25.04 -2.03
C ASN A 294 14.26 23.78 -1.62
N LEU A 295 13.87 22.58 -2.07
CA LEU A 295 14.67 21.36 -1.92
C LEU A 295 16.05 21.45 -2.61
N SER A 296 16.19 22.36 -3.59
CA SER A 296 17.46 22.66 -4.27
C SER A 296 18.10 23.97 -3.80
N GLY A 297 17.55 24.61 -2.76
CA GLY A 297 17.99 25.90 -2.24
C GLY A 297 19.21 25.84 -1.33
N ASN A 298 19.39 26.87 -0.51
CA ASN A 298 20.39 26.87 0.55
C ASN A 298 20.00 25.92 1.71
N THR A 299 20.91 25.66 2.65
CA THR A 299 20.67 24.74 3.79
C THR A 299 19.37 25.04 4.54
N LYS A 300 19.09 26.31 4.84
CA LYS A 300 17.89 26.69 5.62
C LYS A 300 16.62 26.39 4.83
N GLU A 301 16.62 26.74 3.55
CA GLU A 301 15.50 26.47 2.63
C GLU A 301 15.24 24.97 2.49
N LYS A 302 16.30 24.16 2.35
CA LYS A 302 16.22 22.70 2.26
C LYS A 302 15.61 22.07 3.51
N LEU A 303 16.07 22.47 4.69
CA LEU A 303 15.57 21.94 5.96
C LEU A 303 14.07 22.25 6.14
N GLU A 304 13.66 23.49 5.86
CA GLU A 304 12.24 23.87 5.89
C GLU A 304 11.42 23.14 4.83
N ALA A 305 11.95 23.01 3.61
CA ALA A 305 11.29 22.35 2.50
C ALA A 305 11.02 20.87 2.78
N ILE A 306 11.96 20.15 3.43
CA ILE A 306 11.75 18.75 3.81
C ILE A 306 10.51 18.63 4.72
N ASP A 307 10.41 19.46 5.76
CA ASP A 307 9.25 19.44 6.67
C ASP A 307 7.96 19.76 5.92
N LYS A 308 7.97 20.81 5.09
CA LYS A 308 6.79 21.28 4.38
C LYS A 308 6.31 20.33 3.30
N VAL A 309 7.21 19.60 2.65
CA VAL A 309 6.86 18.55 1.68
C VAL A 309 6.06 17.42 2.35
N ILE A 310 6.38 17.08 3.59
CA ILE A 310 5.66 16.06 4.36
C ILE A 310 4.33 16.62 4.87
N GLU A 311 4.35 17.80 5.49
CA GLU A 311 3.18 18.49 6.05
C GLU A 311 2.10 18.72 5.01
N LEU A 312 2.49 19.16 3.80
CA LEU A 312 1.57 19.46 2.71
C LEU A 312 1.24 18.25 1.84
N ALA A 313 1.70 17.05 2.21
CA ALA A 313 1.50 15.81 1.47
C ALA A 313 1.91 15.91 -0.02
N CYS A 314 3.02 16.59 -0.33
CA CYS A 314 3.45 16.84 -1.71
C CYS A 314 3.84 15.54 -2.43
N TRP A 315 2.97 15.06 -3.33
CA TRP A 315 3.15 13.79 -4.05
C TRP A 315 4.45 13.70 -4.85
N SER A 316 4.77 14.74 -5.63
CA SER A 316 5.94 14.70 -6.52
C SER A 316 7.23 15.07 -5.79
N ALA A 317 7.17 15.98 -4.82
CA ALA A 317 8.35 16.47 -4.13
C ALA A 317 8.98 15.42 -3.19
N LYS A 318 8.17 14.54 -2.58
CA LYS A 318 8.68 13.46 -1.71
C LYS A 318 9.72 12.57 -2.40
N LYS A 319 9.65 12.46 -3.73
CA LYS A 319 10.56 11.65 -4.57
C LYS A 319 11.99 12.18 -4.61
N TRP A 320 12.21 13.44 -4.25
CA TRP A 320 13.52 14.10 -4.25
C TRP A 320 14.28 13.95 -2.93
N ILE A 321 13.60 13.57 -1.85
CA ILE A 321 14.19 13.39 -0.52
C ILE A 321 15.39 12.42 -0.51
N PRO A 322 15.37 11.25 -1.22
CA PRO A 322 16.54 10.37 -1.27
C PRO A 322 17.80 11.05 -1.83
N GLY A 323 17.63 11.99 -2.79
CA GLY A 323 18.75 12.78 -3.32
C GLY A 323 19.46 13.62 -2.27
N MET A 324 18.74 14.06 -1.24
CA MET A 324 19.25 14.91 -0.16
C MET A 324 20.14 14.15 0.83
N LEU A 325 20.16 12.81 0.80
CA LEU A 325 21.16 12.02 1.52
C LEU A 325 22.59 12.24 1.00
N ARG A 326 22.74 12.88 -0.16
CA ARG A 326 24.03 13.25 -0.77
C ARG A 326 24.35 14.75 -0.65
N ASP A 327 23.61 15.48 0.17
CA ASP A 327 23.85 16.91 0.39
C ASP A 327 25.21 17.15 1.06
N GLN A 328 25.80 18.33 0.85
CA GLN A 328 27.07 18.72 1.51
C GLN A 328 26.87 18.96 3.01
N ASP A 329 25.69 19.42 3.43
CA ASP A 329 25.38 19.72 4.83
C ASP A 329 24.87 18.48 5.59
N SER A 330 25.55 18.13 6.68
CA SER A 330 25.21 16.96 7.51
C SER A 330 23.83 17.07 8.17
N ASN A 331 23.31 18.28 8.40
CA ASN A 331 21.96 18.47 8.95
C ASN A 331 20.90 18.14 7.90
N VAL A 332 21.15 18.49 6.64
CA VAL A 332 20.25 18.14 5.52
C VAL A 332 20.19 16.63 5.36
N ARG A 333 21.34 15.95 5.39
CA ARG A 333 21.39 14.47 5.33
C ARG A 333 20.64 13.82 6.50
N SER A 334 20.84 14.31 7.72
CA SER A 334 20.11 13.84 8.92
C SER A 334 18.60 13.99 8.74
N LYS A 335 18.15 15.20 8.36
CA LYS A 335 16.74 15.52 8.15
C LYS A 335 16.11 14.69 7.03
N ALA A 336 16.84 14.47 5.94
CA ALA A 336 16.40 13.64 4.83
C ALA A 336 16.16 12.19 5.29
N SER A 337 17.02 11.63 6.15
CA SER A 337 16.84 10.28 6.67
C SER A 337 15.61 10.13 7.58
N GLU A 338 15.29 11.16 8.38
CA GLU A 338 14.05 11.20 9.17
C GLU A 338 12.83 11.27 8.25
N ALA A 339 12.90 12.08 7.20
CA ALA A 339 11.86 12.18 6.19
C ALA A 339 11.61 10.85 5.46
N LEU A 340 12.64 10.06 5.15
CA LEU A 340 12.46 8.73 4.58
C LEU A 340 11.64 7.81 5.50
N LEU A 341 11.88 7.86 6.81
CA LEU A 341 11.09 7.09 7.78
C LEU A 341 9.65 7.59 7.86
N LEU A 342 9.45 8.90 7.93
CA LEU A 342 8.11 9.50 7.99
C LEU A 342 7.29 9.18 6.74
N LEU A 343 7.91 9.21 5.57
CA LEU A 343 7.30 8.91 4.28
C LEU A 343 7.28 7.41 3.94
N GLU A 344 7.85 6.56 4.80
CA GLU A 344 7.98 5.12 4.61
C GLU A 344 8.72 4.71 3.33
N ARG A 345 9.73 5.48 2.93
CA ARG A 345 10.48 5.31 1.65
C ARG A 345 11.49 4.17 1.71
N THR A 346 10.99 2.94 1.81
CA THR A 346 11.79 1.71 1.86
C THR A 346 12.58 1.47 0.57
N ASP A 347 12.14 2.03 -0.56
CA ASP A 347 12.89 2.05 -1.82
C ASP A 347 14.25 2.76 -1.70
N ALA A 348 14.39 3.70 -0.75
CA ALA A 348 15.61 4.47 -0.52
C ALA A 348 16.54 3.85 0.53
N ILE A 349 16.29 2.60 0.96
CA ILE A 349 17.20 1.86 1.86
C ILE A 349 18.64 1.79 1.30
N PRO A 350 18.87 1.47 0.00
CA PRO A 350 20.21 1.47 -0.57
C PRO A 350 20.89 2.85 -0.50
N ASP A 351 20.17 3.93 -0.82
CA ASP A 351 20.69 5.30 -0.70
C ASP A 351 21.14 5.61 0.73
N LEU A 352 20.33 5.23 1.73
CA LEU A 352 20.62 5.45 3.14
C LEU A 352 21.81 4.63 3.64
N GLN A 353 21.95 3.38 3.16
CA GLN A 353 23.13 2.55 3.46
C GLN A 353 24.42 3.18 2.96
N ILE A 354 24.43 3.68 1.72
CA ILE A 354 25.60 4.37 1.16
C ILE A 354 25.86 5.69 1.89
N ALA A 355 24.82 6.43 2.28
CA ALA A 355 24.98 7.65 3.06
C ALA A 355 25.66 7.39 4.41
N ILE A 356 25.32 6.30 5.12
CA ILE A 356 25.97 5.89 6.38
C ILE A 356 27.46 5.58 6.16
N GLN A 357 27.79 4.90 5.07
CA GLN A 357 29.18 4.55 4.76
C GLN A 357 30.04 5.80 4.56
N ASN A 358 29.48 6.80 3.87
CA ASN A 358 30.17 8.04 3.51
C ASN A 358 30.09 9.14 4.58
N GLU A 359 29.25 8.98 5.61
CA GLU A 359 29.07 10.00 6.64
C GLU A 359 30.30 10.11 7.56
N THR A 360 30.81 11.34 7.68
CA THR A 360 31.96 11.71 8.49
C THR A 360 31.57 12.41 9.79
N ASN A 361 30.36 12.96 9.89
CA ASN A 361 29.82 13.50 11.13
C ASN A 361 29.23 12.37 11.99
N ASP A 362 29.87 12.08 13.13
CA ASP A 362 29.47 10.97 14.02
C ASP A 362 28.00 11.04 14.48
N LYS A 363 27.51 12.24 14.82
CA LYS A 363 26.13 12.40 15.28
C LYS A 363 25.14 12.09 14.17
N THR A 364 25.37 12.64 12.97
CA THR A 364 24.53 12.34 11.80
C THR A 364 24.61 10.85 11.47
N LYS A 365 25.79 10.25 11.49
CA LYS A 365 25.98 8.81 11.19
C LYS A 365 25.14 7.93 12.11
N GLN A 366 25.14 8.20 13.42
CA GLN A 366 24.32 7.47 14.37
C GLN A 366 22.82 7.64 14.07
N GLN A 367 22.37 8.86 13.75
CA GLN A 367 20.98 9.10 13.36
C GLN A 367 20.58 8.34 12.09
N LEU A 368 21.44 8.33 11.07
CA LEU A 368 21.21 7.58 9.84
C LEU A 368 21.07 6.07 10.12
N ILE A 369 21.93 5.50 10.99
CA ILE A 369 21.87 4.08 11.38
C ILE A 369 20.55 3.75 12.09
N VAL A 370 20.12 4.59 13.04
CA VAL A 370 18.84 4.41 13.75
C VAL A 370 17.68 4.43 12.75
N ASN A 371 17.65 5.43 11.86
CA ASN A 371 16.60 5.56 10.86
C ASN A 371 16.60 4.40 9.86
N LEU A 372 17.77 3.88 9.47
CA LEU A 372 17.88 2.70 8.62
C LEU A 372 17.26 1.46 9.28
N ASN A 373 17.52 1.25 10.57
CA ASN A 373 16.97 0.11 11.30
C ASN A 373 15.44 0.19 11.39
N HIS A 374 14.88 1.37 11.70
CA HIS A 374 13.43 1.57 11.70
C HIS A 374 12.82 1.42 10.31
N LEU A 375 13.47 1.94 9.27
CA LEU A 375 12.97 1.82 7.89
C LEU A 375 12.95 0.36 7.42
N LYS A 376 13.97 -0.43 7.77
CA LYS A 376 14.00 -1.88 7.52
C LYS A 376 12.93 -2.64 8.30
N ALA A 377 12.58 -2.19 9.50
CA ALA A 377 11.53 -2.81 10.32
C ALA A 377 10.12 -2.64 9.73
N LEU A 378 9.92 -1.70 8.79
CA LEU A 378 8.67 -1.56 8.04
C LEU A 378 8.46 -2.68 7.01
N LEU A 379 9.53 -3.34 6.59
CA LEU A 379 9.46 -4.45 5.65
C LEU A 379 9.09 -5.75 6.37
N GLY A 380 8.31 -6.59 5.71
CA GLY A 380 8.05 -7.94 6.18
C GLY A 380 9.34 -8.78 6.22
N ALA A 381 9.53 -9.58 7.28
CA ALA A 381 10.77 -10.30 7.57
C ALA A 381 11.36 -11.20 6.44
N ASN A 382 10.61 -11.50 5.37
CA ASN A 382 11.10 -12.28 4.22
C ASN A 382 11.51 -11.43 3.01
N THR A 383 11.52 -10.09 3.09
CA THR A 383 12.15 -9.29 2.04
C THR A 383 13.64 -9.63 2.03
N LYS A 384 14.05 -10.48 1.10
CA LYS A 384 15.46 -10.78 0.85
C LYS A 384 16.16 -9.45 0.68
N SER A 385 17.10 -9.14 1.57
CA SER A 385 18.03 -8.04 1.40
C SER A 385 18.72 -8.24 0.06
N GLN A 386 18.30 -7.46 -0.95
CA GLN A 386 19.03 -7.31 -2.20
C GLN A 386 20.26 -6.44 -1.95
#